data_AF-A0A962Q9B3-F1
#
_entry.id   AF-A0A962Q9B3-F1
#
_cell.length_a   1.000
_cell.length_b   1.000
_cell.length_c   1.000
_cell.angle_alpha   90.00
_cell.angle_beta   90.00
_cell.angle_gamma   90.00
#
_symmetry.space_group_name_H-M   'P 1'
#
loop_
_entity.id
_entity.type
_entity.pdbx_description
1 polymer ?
#
loop_
_entity_poly.entity_id
_entity_poly.type
_entity_poly.pdbx_seq_one_letter_code
_entity_poly.pdbx_strand_id
1 'polypeptide(L)'
;MPVLFNPEMLQFATAQVKSVTTALGGAIRVVIDPENSKGERMVMPFHLARNYMKEQKGGDYLVPRHSEILLYDRHPIGFEGFPYKAYMSATREELDIAIEQWSSRIRRILQNKIIDYIKKDTFHSWYIDGYVLYGLVDESLWINGSEPLTKDGTFRRLRVPVINFTDLSRGMENVHYVENFISERDCLLLNAPDGNVYITPPIWTNLGQVGSRKLDGETSEKVDNSLFDYIDQQLHVNINFALDTAMKITTLFGHEKAEPLQLPELMMEYQTLNLLRLPKEVKQTAPCGIQFTHVMAWLMGLFKDPSCLHTMLEYRSILKQLTTKGLQTGDVMDDSMIYNEGYDSESVPLYNFNQIEYYRTLVDEQLIKNVA
;
A
#
# COMPACT_ATOMS: atom_id res chain seq x y z
N MET A 1 4.51 2.94 -18.69
CA MET A 1 4.94 1.60 -18.34
C MET A 1 5.54 1.63 -16.94
N PRO A 2 5.85 0.47 -16.33
CA PRO A 2 6.83 0.36 -15.25
C PRO A 2 8.06 1.28 -15.42
N VAL A 3 8.60 1.84 -14.33
CA VAL A 3 9.81 2.69 -14.41
C VAL A 3 11.05 1.80 -14.48
N LEU A 4 11.76 1.82 -15.61
CA LEU A 4 12.96 0.99 -15.81
C LEU A 4 14.02 1.33 -14.76
N PHE A 5 14.62 0.31 -14.16
CA PHE A 5 15.63 0.49 -13.14
C PHE A 5 16.97 0.89 -13.78
N ASN A 6 17.50 2.05 -13.39
CA ASN A 6 18.83 2.52 -13.75
C ASN A 6 19.72 2.58 -12.48
N PRO A 7 20.74 1.71 -12.35
CA PRO A 7 21.65 1.71 -11.23
C PRO A 7 22.37 3.04 -10.99
N GLU A 8 22.57 3.86 -12.02
CA GLU A 8 23.26 5.15 -11.91
C GLU A 8 22.46 6.21 -11.13
N MET A 9 21.15 6.01 -10.99
CA MET A 9 20.29 6.90 -10.21
C MET A 9 20.35 6.62 -8.70
N LEU A 10 21.05 5.56 -8.28
CA LEU A 10 21.24 5.22 -6.88
C LEU A 10 22.24 6.16 -6.22
N GLN A 11 21.86 6.69 -5.05
CA GLN A 11 22.73 7.53 -4.24
C GLN A 11 22.69 7.05 -2.79
N PHE A 12 23.84 7.07 -2.14
CA PHE A 12 23.94 6.80 -0.71
C PHE A 12 24.31 8.09 0.02
N ALA A 13 23.49 8.48 0.99
CA ALA A 13 23.73 9.64 1.82
C ALA A 13 23.92 9.20 3.28
N THR A 14 25.04 9.59 3.88
CA THR A 14 25.26 9.44 5.33
C THR A 14 24.64 10.64 6.05
N ALA A 15 23.95 10.37 7.14
CA ALA A 15 23.15 11.36 7.85
C ALA A 15 23.18 11.13 9.36
N GLN A 16 23.18 12.21 10.13
CA GLN A 16 22.94 12.17 11.57
C GLN A 16 21.45 12.33 11.86
N VAL A 17 20.80 11.27 12.31
CA VAL A 17 19.34 11.21 12.46
C VAL A 17 18.96 11.55 13.90
N LYS A 18 18.21 12.63 14.07
CA LYS A 18 17.72 13.10 15.37
C LYS A 18 16.41 12.41 15.77
N SER A 19 15.51 12.26 14.80
CA SER A 19 14.23 11.57 15.02
C SER A 19 13.70 10.91 13.76
N VAL A 20 12.87 9.89 13.94
CA VAL A 20 12.13 9.18 12.91
C VAL A 20 10.69 9.03 13.38
N THR A 21 9.75 9.38 12.51
CA THR A 21 8.32 9.30 12.81
C THR A 21 7.57 8.61 11.67
N THR A 22 6.52 7.89 12.02
CA THR A 22 5.55 7.32 11.08
C THR A 22 4.33 8.22 10.86
N ALA A 23 4.26 9.35 11.56
CA ALA A 23 3.19 10.32 11.39
C ALA A 23 3.20 10.91 9.98
N LEU A 24 2.01 11.24 9.45
CA LEU A 24 1.83 11.89 8.14
C LEU A 24 2.53 11.15 6.99
N GLY A 25 2.53 9.81 7.00
CA GLY A 25 3.11 9.01 5.93
C GLY A 25 4.62 8.75 6.06
N GLY A 26 5.25 9.20 7.15
CA GLY A 26 6.65 8.93 7.47
C GLY A 26 7.57 10.14 7.25
N ALA A 27 8.51 10.34 8.15
CA ALA A 27 9.54 11.36 8.03
C ALA A 27 10.75 11.06 8.91
N ILE A 28 11.90 11.65 8.54
CA ILE A 28 13.11 11.71 9.35
C ILE A 28 13.47 13.16 9.64
N ARG A 29 14.16 13.41 10.76
CA ARG A 29 14.86 14.66 11.03
C ARG A 29 16.37 14.41 10.99
N VAL A 30 17.05 15.09 10.08
CA VAL A 30 18.49 14.97 9.87
C VAL A 30 19.18 16.22 10.37
N VAL A 31 20.24 16.07 11.15
CA VAL A 31 21.13 17.16 11.54
C VAL A 31 22.14 17.35 10.42
N ILE A 32 21.98 18.44 9.67
CA ILE A 32 22.86 18.82 8.55
C ILE A 32 23.94 19.81 9.04
N ASP A 33 23.54 20.68 9.96
CA ASP A 33 24.40 21.70 10.56
C ASP A 33 24.56 21.42 12.07
N PRO A 34 25.79 21.29 12.60
CA PRO A 34 26.04 21.18 14.03
C PRO A 34 25.40 22.28 14.88
N GLU A 35 25.23 23.48 14.33
CA GLU A 35 24.59 24.62 15.02
C GLU A 35 23.06 24.47 15.06
N ASN A 36 22.46 23.76 14.08
CA ASN A 36 21.03 23.46 14.05
C ASN A 36 20.72 22.07 14.64
N SER A 37 20.83 21.97 15.96
CA SER A 37 20.53 20.73 16.72
C SER A 37 19.11 20.18 16.57
N LYS A 38 18.17 20.96 16.00
CA LYS A 38 16.78 20.52 15.75
C LYS A 38 16.66 19.63 14.51
N GLY A 39 17.60 19.74 13.58
CA GLY A 39 17.61 19.05 12.30
C GLY A 39 16.50 19.49 11.34
N GLU A 40 16.70 19.17 10.06
CA GLU A 40 15.75 19.41 8.98
C GLU A 40 14.87 18.19 8.76
N ARG A 41 13.58 18.43 8.50
CA ARG A 41 12.61 17.36 8.25
C ARG A 41 12.67 16.95 6.78
N MET A 42 12.94 15.68 6.54
CA MET A 42 12.83 15.05 5.22
C MET A 42 11.68 14.06 5.20
N VAL A 43 10.89 14.09 4.13
CA VAL A 43 9.81 13.10 3.92
C VAL A 43 10.45 11.76 3.58
N MET A 44 9.95 10.69 4.20
CA MET A 44 10.41 9.34 3.95
C MET A 44 9.22 8.39 3.94
N PRO A 45 9.18 7.37 3.06
CA PRO A 45 8.08 6.42 3.06
C PRO A 45 7.81 5.78 4.44
N PHE A 46 6.54 5.70 4.82
CA PHE A 46 6.06 5.16 6.10
C PHE A 46 6.69 3.80 6.45
N HIS A 47 6.82 2.93 5.46
CA HIS A 47 7.34 1.59 5.66
C HIS A 47 8.83 1.59 6.06
N LEU A 48 9.65 2.47 5.46
CA LEU A 48 11.05 2.66 5.86
C LEU A 48 11.13 3.19 7.29
N ALA A 49 10.28 4.18 7.63
CA ALA A 49 10.28 4.80 8.96
C ALA A 49 9.90 3.77 10.02
N ARG A 50 8.82 3.01 9.77
CA ARG A 50 8.37 1.93 10.65
C ARG A 50 9.42 0.84 10.82
N ASN A 51 10.07 0.43 9.74
CA ASN A 51 11.08 -0.62 9.77
C ASN A 51 12.30 -0.20 10.58
N TYR A 52 12.80 1.01 10.35
CA TYR A 52 13.90 1.57 11.12
C TYR A 52 13.56 1.68 12.60
N MET A 53 12.39 2.24 12.95
CA MET A 53 11.97 2.35 14.35
C MET A 53 11.89 0.99 15.06
N LYS A 54 11.44 -0.04 14.34
CA LYS A 54 11.39 -1.42 14.86
C LYS A 54 12.80 -1.98 15.12
N GLU A 55 13.73 -1.77 14.20
CA GLU A 55 15.12 -2.25 14.31
C GLU A 55 15.90 -1.52 15.39
N GLN A 56 15.75 -0.19 15.45
CA GLN A 56 16.46 0.66 16.40
C GLN A 56 15.83 0.70 17.80
N LYS A 57 14.64 0.11 17.96
CA LYS A 57 13.82 0.12 19.18
C LYS A 57 13.49 1.53 19.67
N GLY A 58 13.14 2.41 18.74
CA GLY A 58 12.84 3.81 19.04
C GLY A 58 12.86 4.70 17.81
N GLY A 59 12.32 5.90 17.94
CA GLY A 59 12.30 6.91 16.88
C GLY A 59 13.00 8.21 17.25
N ASP A 60 13.00 8.61 18.52
CA ASP A 60 13.58 9.88 18.98
C ASP A 60 14.89 9.65 19.73
N TYR A 61 15.92 10.44 19.40
CA TYR A 61 17.26 10.27 19.96
C TYR A 61 17.77 11.53 20.67
N LEU A 62 18.26 11.35 21.90
CA LEU A 62 18.93 12.43 22.64
C LEU A 62 20.20 12.90 21.93
N VAL A 63 20.99 11.95 21.45
CA VAL A 63 22.16 12.20 20.58
C VAL A 63 21.82 11.70 19.18
N PRO A 64 22.02 12.51 18.11
CA PRO A 64 21.78 12.05 16.75
C PRO A 64 22.53 10.75 16.43
N ARG A 65 21.85 9.82 15.75
CA ARG A 65 22.44 8.53 15.35
C ARG A 65 22.94 8.57 13.92
N HIS A 66 24.14 8.08 13.67
CA HIS A 66 24.63 7.88 12.31
C HIS A 66 23.76 6.83 11.59
N SER A 67 23.37 7.14 10.37
CA SER A 67 22.58 6.26 9.51
C SER A 67 22.95 6.53 8.06
N GLU A 68 22.68 5.57 7.20
CA GLU A 68 22.83 5.70 5.75
C GLU A 68 21.48 5.53 5.07
N ILE A 69 21.18 6.44 4.16
CA ILE A 69 19.94 6.49 3.40
C ILE A 69 20.28 6.15 1.94
N LEU A 70 19.60 5.15 1.41
CA LEU A 70 19.62 4.83 -0.02
C LEU A 70 18.51 5.62 -0.71
N LEU A 71 18.90 6.42 -1.69
CA LEU A 71 18.03 7.24 -2.52
C LEU A 71 18.01 6.69 -3.95
N TYR A 72 16.87 6.80 -4.61
CA TYR A 72 16.72 6.63 -6.05
C TYR A 72 15.95 7.81 -6.59
N ASP A 73 16.53 8.57 -7.52
CA ASP A 73 15.95 9.84 -8.00
C ASP A 73 15.55 10.78 -6.86
N ARG A 74 16.44 10.96 -5.88
CA ARG A 74 16.21 11.75 -4.64
C ARG A 74 15.08 11.22 -3.73
N HIS A 75 14.45 10.10 -4.05
CA HIS A 75 13.44 9.46 -3.21
C HIS A 75 14.08 8.41 -2.29
N PRO A 76 13.84 8.43 -0.97
CA PRO A 76 14.34 7.40 -0.07
C PRO A 76 13.69 6.03 -0.34
N ILE A 77 14.51 5.03 -0.63
CA ILE A 77 14.08 3.65 -0.92
C ILE A 77 14.70 2.63 0.06
N GLY A 78 15.72 3.01 0.82
CA GLY A 78 16.33 2.17 1.85
C GLY A 78 16.94 3.01 2.97
N PHE A 79 17.01 2.44 4.17
CA PHE A 79 17.47 3.18 5.35
C PHE A 79 18.02 2.22 6.41
N GLU A 80 19.26 2.43 6.84
CA GLU A 80 19.95 1.58 7.82
C GLU A 80 20.68 2.44 8.85
N GLY A 81 20.55 2.09 10.13
CA GLY A 81 21.24 2.79 11.22
C GLY A 81 22.57 2.13 11.56
N PHE A 82 23.57 2.94 11.91
CA PHE A 82 24.85 2.44 12.41
C PHE A 82 24.63 1.52 13.63
N PRO A 83 25.28 0.34 13.70
CA PRO A 83 25.01 -0.65 14.73
C PRO A 83 25.73 -0.34 16.05
N TYR A 84 25.36 0.76 16.72
CA TYR A 84 25.98 1.20 17.99
C TYR A 84 26.09 0.11 19.06
N LYS A 85 25.17 -0.87 19.06
CA LYS A 85 25.19 -1.99 20.02
C LYS A 85 26.44 -2.87 19.89
N ALA A 86 27.03 -2.97 18.70
CA ALA A 86 28.26 -3.71 18.48
C ALA A 86 29.50 -3.02 19.07
N TYR A 87 29.39 -1.73 19.41
CA TYR A 87 30.49 -0.88 19.84
C TYR A 87 30.27 -0.32 21.27
N MET A 88 29.42 -0.94 22.10
CA MET A 88 29.14 -0.44 23.45
C MET A 88 30.37 -0.43 24.37
N SER A 89 31.37 -1.29 24.10
CA SER A 89 32.63 -1.35 24.82
C SER A 89 33.77 -0.60 24.15
N ALA A 90 33.54 0.02 22.98
CA ALA A 90 34.55 0.75 22.25
C ALA A 90 34.83 2.10 22.93
N THR A 91 36.08 2.53 22.86
CA THR A 91 36.48 3.90 23.18
C THR A 91 35.86 4.88 22.17
N ARG A 92 35.87 6.18 22.49
CA ARG A 92 35.35 7.20 21.58
C ARG A 92 36.11 7.22 20.24
N GLU A 93 37.44 7.11 20.29
CA GLU A 93 38.28 7.09 19.09
C GLU A 93 37.98 5.86 18.22
N GLU A 94 37.83 4.67 18.82
CA GLU A 94 37.44 3.46 18.10
C GLU A 94 36.04 3.58 17.47
N LEU A 95 35.10 4.22 18.17
CA LEU A 95 33.75 4.45 17.66
C LEU A 95 33.75 5.43 16.49
N ASP A 96 34.50 6.53 16.58
CA ASP A 96 34.61 7.54 15.52
C ASP A 96 35.22 6.93 14.26
N ILE A 97 36.31 6.15 14.38
CA ILE A 97 36.91 5.40 13.28
C ILE A 97 35.90 4.40 12.68
N ALA A 98 35.17 3.68 13.53
CA ALA A 98 34.18 2.71 13.07
C ALA A 98 33.04 3.38 12.28
N ILE A 99 32.58 4.56 12.70
CA ILE A 99 31.56 5.33 11.99
C ILE A 99 32.08 5.79 10.62
N GLU A 100 33.31 6.30 10.55
CA GLU A 100 33.91 6.77 9.30
C GLU A 100 34.10 5.64 8.27
N GLN A 101 34.48 4.45 8.73
CA GLN A 101 34.71 3.29 7.86
C GLN A 101 33.45 2.47 7.58
N TRP A 102 32.36 2.74 8.30
CA TRP A 102 31.14 1.95 8.18
C TRP A 102 30.45 2.21 6.84
N SER A 103 30.06 1.11 6.20
CA SER A 103 29.16 1.10 5.07
C SER A 103 27.94 0.27 5.42
N SER A 104 26.76 0.77 5.07
CA SER A 104 25.54 0.02 5.32
C SER A 104 25.59 -1.34 4.65
N ARG A 105 24.93 -2.31 5.28
CA ARG A 105 24.73 -3.62 4.67
C ARG A 105 23.96 -3.49 3.34
N ILE A 106 22.96 -2.60 3.28
CA ILE A 106 22.24 -2.29 2.04
C ILE A 106 23.23 -1.94 0.92
N ARG A 107 24.17 -1.01 1.16
CA ARG A 107 25.18 -0.60 0.17
C ARG A 107 26.04 -1.77 -0.28
N ARG A 108 26.60 -2.52 0.67
CA ARG A 108 27.49 -3.65 0.40
C ARG A 108 26.79 -4.72 -0.45
N ILE A 109 25.54 -5.07 -0.13
CA ILE A 109 24.79 -6.09 -0.88
C ILE A 109 24.40 -5.58 -2.26
N LEU A 110 23.90 -4.35 -2.35
CA LEU A 110 23.43 -3.77 -3.60
C LEU A 110 24.57 -3.66 -4.62
N GLN A 111 25.71 -3.10 -4.21
CA GLN A 111 26.86 -2.86 -5.07
C GLN A 111 27.58 -4.16 -5.46
N ASN A 112 27.78 -5.08 -4.50
CA ASN A 112 28.61 -6.26 -4.76
C ASN A 112 27.85 -7.46 -5.32
N LYS A 113 26.51 -7.45 -5.28
CA LYS A 113 25.71 -8.64 -5.61
C LYS A 113 24.52 -8.33 -6.51
N ILE A 114 23.64 -7.44 -6.08
CA ILE A 114 22.35 -7.21 -6.77
C ILE A 114 22.56 -6.56 -8.13
N ILE A 115 23.38 -5.51 -8.24
CA ILE A 115 23.62 -4.82 -9.50
C ILE A 115 24.25 -5.77 -10.53
N ASP A 116 25.22 -6.58 -10.11
CA ASP A 116 25.87 -7.55 -10.99
C ASP A 116 24.92 -8.68 -11.42
N TYR A 117 24.03 -9.12 -10.53
CA TYR A 117 22.98 -10.08 -10.84
C TYR A 117 22.02 -9.52 -11.90
N ILE A 118 21.50 -8.31 -11.69
CA ILE A 118 20.60 -7.63 -12.64
C ILE A 118 21.25 -7.47 -14.01
N LYS A 119 22.53 -7.10 -14.08
CA LYS A 119 23.26 -6.96 -15.34
C LYS A 119 23.45 -8.29 -16.09
N LYS A 120 23.48 -9.41 -15.37
CA LYS A 120 23.66 -10.76 -15.95
C LYS A 120 22.33 -11.45 -16.25
N ASP A 121 21.23 -10.98 -15.67
CA ASP A 121 19.90 -11.50 -15.92
C ASP A 121 19.41 -11.07 -17.30
N THR A 122 19.45 -12.01 -18.25
CA THR A 122 18.96 -11.79 -19.62
C THR A 122 17.49 -12.15 -19.79
N PHE A 123 16.85 -12.71 -18.76
CA PHE A 123 15.48 -13.19 -18.83
C PHE A 123 14.49 -12.11 -18.39
N HIS A 124 14.87 -11.26 -17.43
CA HIS A 124 14.02 -10.18 -16.96
C HIS A 124 14.56 -8.80 -17.32
N SER A 125 13.64 -7.89 -17.66
CA SER A 125 13.87 -6.45 -17.56
C SER A 125 13.51 -5.99 -16.15
N TRP A 126 14.44 -5.33 -15.46
CA TRP A 126 14.26 -4.91 -14.07
C TRP A 126 13.70 -3.49 -13.96
N TYR A 127 12.69 -3.33 -13.10
CA TYR A 127 11.96 -2.10 -12.87
C TYR A 127 11.95 -1.74 -11.38
N ILE A 128 11.63 -0.49 -11.06
CA ILE A 128 11.53 0.03 -9.69
C ILE A 128 10.22 0.78 -9.48
N ASP A 129 9.58 0.58 -8.33
CA ASP A 129 8.34 1.28 -7.95
C ASP A 129 8.50 2.18 -6.71
N GLY A 130 9.74 2.37 -6.26
CA GLY A 130 10.13 3.12 -5.06
C GLY A 130 10.02 2.31 -3.75
N TYR A 131 9.59 1.06 -3.80
CA TYR A 131 9.58 0.13 -2.65
C TYR A 131 10.43 -1.10 -2.93
N VAL A 132 10.30 -1.66 -4.13
CA VAL A 132 10.98 -2.89 -4.54
C VAL A 132 11.57 -2.73 -5.93
N LEU A 133 12.60 -3.54 -6.22
CA LEU A 133 12.97 -3.89 -7.58
C LEU A 133 12.18 -5.11 -8.00
N TYR A 134 11.77 -5.18 -9.26
CA TYR A 134 11.04 -6.33 -9.77
C TYR A 134 11.40 -6.61 -11.23
N GLY A 135 11.50 -7.89 -11.57
CA GLY A 135 11.82 -8.35 -12.91
C GLY A 135 10.56 -8.68 -13.69
N LEU A 136 10.37 -8.09 -14.87
CA LEU A 136 9.33 -8.50 -15.81
C LEU A 136 9.95 -9.27 -16.97
N VAL A 137 9.28 -10.35 -17.37
CA VAL A 137 9.59 -11.08 -18.60
C VAL A 137 9.16 -10.26 -19.82
N ASP A 138 9.52 -10.72 -21.01
CA ASP A 138 9.09 -10.12 -22.27
C ASP A 138 7.56 -9.98 -22.37
N GLU A 139 7.09 -8.86 -22.92
CA GLU A 139 5.67 -8.52 -23.03
C GLU A 139 4.87 -9.59 -23.79
N SER A 140 5.47 -10.23 -24.79
CA SER A 140 4.84 -11.31 -25.55
C SER A 140 4.50 -12.54 -24.69
N LEU A 141 5.14 -12.68 -23.52
CA LEU A 141 4.92 -13.78 -22.59
C LEU A 141 3.95 -13.43 -21.47
N TRP A 142 3.53 -12.17 -21.31
CA TRP A 142 2.70 -11.75 -20.16
C TRP A 142 1.37 -12.49 -20.12
N ILE A 143 0.66 -12.62 -21.24
CA ILE A 143 -0.65 -13.29 -21.29
C ILE A 143 -0.52 -14.80 -21.03
N ASN A 144 0.48 -15.45 -21.65
CA ASN A 144 0.69 -16.89 -21.51
C ASN A 144 1.28 -17.29 -20.16
N GLY A 145 2.06 -16.41 -19.53
CA GLY A 145 2.66 -16.61 -18.21
C GLY A 145 1.78 -16.13 -17.04
N SER A 146 0.56 -15.68 -17.30
CA SER A 146 -0.36 -15.16 -16.28
C SER A 146 -1.62 -16.00 -16.11
N GLU A 147 -2.23 -15.89 -14.94
CA GLU A 147 -3.45 -16.60 -14.57
C GLU A 147 -4.64 -15.64 -14.54
N PRO A 148 -5.81 -16.02 -15.08
CA PRO A 148 -6.98 -15.15 -15.10
C PRO A 148 -7.53 -14.85 -13.69
N LEU A 149 -8.07 -13.65 -13.51
CA LEU A 149 -8.79 -13.20 -12.31
C LEU A 149 -10.28 -12.91 -12.59
N THR A 150 -10.64 -12.78 -13.87
CA THR A 150 -12.01 -12.69 -14.39
C THR A 150 -12.27 -13.83 -15.36
N LYS A 151 -13.53 -14.24 -15.50
CA LYS A 151 -13.94 -15.34 -16.40
C LYS A 151 -13.60 -15.08 -17.87
N ASP A 152 -13.66 -13.82 -18.29
CA ASP A 152 -13.29 -13.40 -19.65
C ASP A 152 -11.76 -13.33 -19.88
N GLY A 153 -10.96 -13.44 -18.81
CA GLY A 153 -9.51 -13.33 -18.86
C GLY A 153 -8.99 -11.92 -19.12
N THR A 154 -9.84 -10.89 -19.05
CA THR A 154 -9.48 -9.47 -19.19
C THR A 154 -8.50 -9.06 -18.10
N PHE A 155 -8.77 -9.41 -16.84
CA PHE A 155 -7.82 -9.23 -15.75
C PHE A 155 -7.07 -10.52 -15.46
N ARG A 156 -5.75 -10.41 -15.26
CA ARG A 156 -4.87 -11.55 -15.01
C ARG A 156 -3.82 -11.20 -13.96
N ARG A 157 -3.33 -12.17 -13.21
CA ARG A 157 -2.16 -12.00 -12.33
C ARG A 157 -0.91 -12.56 -12.97
N LEU A 158 0.18 -11.81 -12.90
CA LEU A 158 1.52 -12.25 -13.28
C LEU A 158 2.40 -12.22 -12.04
N ARG A 159 2.97 -13.38 -11.68
CA ARG A 159 3.87 -13.48 -10.55
C ARG A 159 5.29 -13.17 -10.98
N VAL A 160 5.95 -12.28 -10.25
CA VAL A 160 7.25 -11.70 -10.63
C VAL A 160 8.25 -11.77 -9.48
N PRO A 161 9.55 -11.97 -9.77
CA PRO A 161 10.59 -11.87 -8.75
C PRO A 161 10.75 -10.42 -8.31
N VAL A 162 10.86 -10.22 -6.99
CA VAL A 162 11.06 -8.91 -6.38
C VAL A 162 12.18 -8.92 -5.35
N ILE A 163 12.95 -7.84 -5.30
CA ILE A 163 13.96 -7.56 -4.29
C ILE A 163 13.50 -6.35 -3.50
N ASN A 164 13.22 -6.55 -2.21
CA ASN A 164 12.79 -5.49 -1.32
C ASN A 164 14.00 -4.90 -0.59
N PHE A 165 14.23 -3.60 -0.77
CA PHE A 165 15.38 -2.90 -0.18
C PHE A 165 15.39 -2.97 1.35
N THR A 166 14.23 -3.07 2.00
CA THR A 166 14.16 -3.19 3.46
C THR A 166 14.62 -4.54 3.98
N ASP A 167 14.61 -5.57 3.13
CA ASP A 167 15.01 -6.91 3.52
C ASP A 167 16.54 -7.06 3.40
N LEU A 168 17.18 -6.20 2.60
CA LEU A 168 18.63 -6.10 2.51
C LEU A 168 19.27 -5.71 3.85
N SER A 169 18.60 -4.92 4.70
CA SER A 169 19.10 -4.57 6.04
C SER A 169 18.93 -5.71 7.08
N ARG A 170 18.10 -6.74 6.80
CA ARG A 170 17.59 -7.69 7.83
C ARG A 170 18.19 -9.10 7.84
N GLY A 171 19.15 -9.43 6.97
CA GLY A 171 19.66 -10.80 6.85
C GLY A 171 20.90 -11.14 7.70
N MET A 172 21.57 -12.26 7.39
CA MET A 172 22.92 -12.59 7.90
C MET A 172 24.01 -11.97 7.01
N GLU A 173 25.12 -11.46 7.55
CA GLU A 173 26.17 -10.79 6.74
C GLU A 173 26.78 -11.73 5.69
N ASN A 174 26.73 -13.05 5.93
CA ASN A 174 27.31 -14.09 5.07
C ASN A 174 26.36 -14.65 4.01
N VAL A 175 25.33 -13.90 3.59
CA VAL A 175 24.46 -14.37 2.51
C VAL A 175 25.26 -14.33 1.21
N HIS A 176 25.74 -15.48 0.74
CA HIS A 176 26.54 -15.58 -0.49
C HIS A 176 25.72 -15.39 -1.77
N TYR A 177 24.46 -15.82 -1.75
CA TYR A 177 23.56 -15.97 -2.90
C TYR A 177 22.50 -14.87 -2.97
N VAL A 178 22.25 -14.31 -4.17
CA VAL A 178 21.29 -13.21 -4.39
C VAL A 178 19.84 -13.71 -4.26
N GLU A 179 19.62 -14.98 -4.59
CA GLU A 179 18.35 -15.69 -4.55
C GLU A 179 17.68 -15.61 -3.17
N ASN A 180 18.48 -15.50 -2.11
CA ASN A 180 17.98 -15.34 -0.74
C ASN A 180 17.30 -13.97 -0.48
N PHE A 181 17.49 -13.00 -1.36
CA PHE A 181 16.83 -11.69 -1.30
C PHE A 181 15.67 -11.57 -2.30
N ILE A 182 15.43 -12.61 -3.10
CA ILE A 182 14.35 -12.64 -4.08
C ILE A 182 13.13 -13.26 -3.40
N SER A 183 12.01 -12.54 -3.48
CA SER A 183 10.68 -13.05 -3.12
C SER A 183 9.77 -12.89 -4.33
N GLU A 184 8.57 -13.46 -4.27
CA GLU A 184 7.58 -13.32 -5.35
C GLU A 184 6.43 -12.42 -4.94
N ARG A 185 5.95 -11.64 -5.91
CA ARG A 185 4.75 -10.81 -5.77
C ARG A 185 3.96 -10.79 -7.06
N ASP A 186 2.71 -10.36 -6.96
CA ASP A 186 1.79 -10.37 -8.07
C ASP A 186 1.64 -8.96 -8.67
N CYS A 187 1.89 -8.86 -9.96
CA CYS A 187 1.45 -7.76 -10.81
C CYS A 187 0.05 -8.06 -11.34
N LEU A 188 -0.78 -7.03 -11.51
CA LEU A 188 -2.02 -7.14 -12.23
C LEU A 188 -1.81 -6.78 -13.70
N LEU A 189 -2.35 -7.62 -14.58
CA LEU A 189 -2.44 -7.40 -16.00
C LEU A 189 -3.87 -7.08 -16.40
N LEU A 190 -4.01 -6.19 -17.37
CA LEU A 190 -5.25 -5.90 -18.08
C LEU A 190 -5.00 -6.13 -19.57
N ASN A 191 -5.68 -7.13 -20.12
CA ASN A 191 -5.77 -7.33 -21.56
C ASN A 191 -6.95 -6.49 -22.07
N ALA A 192 -6.67 -5.27 -22.51
CA ALA A 192 -7.71 -4.33 -22.87
C ALA A 192 -8.34 -4.66 -24.24
N PRO A 193 -9.59 -4.24 -24.50
CA PRO A 193 -10.28 -4.50 -25.75
C PRO A 193 -9.61 -3.89 -27.00
N ASP A 194 -8.75 -2.89 -26.81
CA ASP A 194 -7.95 -2.25 -27.86
C ASP A 194 -6.72 -3.09 -28.28
N GLY A 195 -6.51 -4.26 -27.66
CA GLY A 195 -5.39 -5.16 -27.90
C GLY A 195 -4.11 -4.78 -27.14
N ASN A 196 -4.13 -3.69 -26.35
CA ASN A 196 -3.00 -3.33 -25.49
C ASN A 196 -3.04 -4.12 -24.19
N VAL A 197 -1.86 -4.51 -23.70
CA VAL A 197 -1.71 -5.13 -22.38
C VAL A 197 -1.10 -4.12 -21.42
N TYR A 198 -1.76 -3.89 -20.30
CA TYR A 198 -1.31 -2.99 -19.25
C TYR A 198 -0.85 -3.81 -18.04
N ILE A 199 0.20 -3.36 -17.36
CA ILE A 199 0.75 -4.03 -16.17
C ILE A 199 0.93 -3.04 -15.02
N THR A 200 0.54 -3.44 -13.81
CA THR A 200 0.78 -2.67 -12.58
C THR A 200 2.12 -3.03 -11.95
N PRO A 201 2.69 -2.17 -11.07
CA PRO A 201 3.75 -2.62 -10.16
C PRO A 201 3.26 -3.78 -9.25
N PRO A 202 4.17 -4.57 -8.66
CA PRO A 202 3.83 -5.68 -7.77
C PRO A 202 3.44 -5.17 -6.36
N ILE A 203 2.19 -4.76 -6.22
CA ILE A 203 1.65 -4.20 -4.97
C ILE A 203 1.32 -5.30 -3.97
N TRP A 204 0.84 -6.43 -4.45
CA TRP A 204 0.30 -7.51 -3.65
C TRP A 204 1.28 -8.66 -3.53
N THR A 205 1.42 -9.23 -2.34
CA THR A 205 2.14 -10.50 -2.16
C THR A 205 1.41 -11.65 -2.85
N ASN A 206 0.09 -11.61 -2.80
CA ASN A 206 -0.80 -12.52 -3.50
C ASN A 206 -2.08 -11.76 -3.88
N LEU A 207 -2.31 -11.53 -5.17
CA LEU A 207 -3.51 -10.87 -5.69
C LEU A 207 -4.78 -11.69 -5.42
N GLY A 208 -4.64 -13.01 -5.28
CA GLY A 208 -5.71 -13.92 -4.91
C GLY A 208 -6.38 -13.66 -3.56
N GLN A 209 -5.77 -12.82 -2.72
CA GLN A 209 -6.27 -12.47 -1.39
C GLN A 209 -6.91 -11.07 -1.36
N VAL A 210 -7.02 -10.38 -2.49
CA VAL A 210 -7.74 -9.11 -2.55
C VAL A 210 -9.22 -9.37 -2.30
N GLY A 211 -9.84 -8.59 -1.40
CA GLY A 211 -11.25 -8.76 -1.03
C GLY A 211 -11.53 -9.94 -0.08
N SER A 212 -10.69 -10.97 -0.01
CA SER A 212 -10.97 -12.20 0.74
C SER A 212 -11.26 -11.99 2.24
N ARG A 213 -10.63 -11.00 2.88
CA ARG A 213 -10.93 -10.65 4.29
C ARG A 213 -12.35 -10.11 4.51
N LYS A 214 -13.02 -9.65 3.45
CA LYS A 214 -14.36 -9.07 3.49
C LYS A 214 -15.44 -10.03 2.96
N LEU A 215 -15.03 -11.18 2.43
CA LEU A 215 -15.89 -12.12 1.70
C LEU A 215 -16.05 -13.45 2.45
N ASP A 216 -16.08 -13.42 3.79
CA ASP A 216 -16.20 -14.58 4.68
C ASP A 216 -15.15 -15.70 4.51
N GLY A 217 -14.05 -15.54 5.27
CA GLY A 217 -13.50 -16.62 6.10
C GLY A 217 -12.60 -17.67 5.48
N GLU A 218 -12.75 -18.06 4.21
CA GLU A 218 -11.88 -19.08 3.62
C GLU A 218 -10.71 -18.44 2.88
N THR A 219 -9.56 -18.34 3.57
CA THR A 219 -8.26 -18.14 2.94
C THR A 219 -7.88 -19.40 2.15
N SER A 220 -8.53 -19.64 1.01
CA SER A 220 -8.01 -20.62 0.06
C SER A 220 -6.81 -20.00 -0.65
N GLU A 221 -5.68 -20.70 -0.67
CA GLU A 221 -4.49 -20.27 -1.41
C GLU A 221 -4.66 -20.40 -2.93
N LYS A 222 -5.74 -21.06 -3.37
CA LYS A 222 -6.09 -21.22 -4.79
C LYS A 222 -6.76 -19.94 -5.29
N VAL A 223 -6.23 -19.41 -6.39
CA VAL A 223 -6.86 -18.28 -7.07
C VAL A 223 -8.07 -18.76 -7.84
N ASP A 224 -9.20 -18.16 -7.49
CA ASP A 224 -10.43 -18.30 -8.24
C ASP A 224 -10.29 -17.47 -9.53
N ASN A 225 -10.46 -18.14 -10.68
CA ASN A 225 -10.44 -17.52 -12.00
C ASN A 225 -11.58 -16.49 -12.19
N SER A 226 -12.48 -16.37 -11.22
CA SER A 226 -13.59 -15.42 -11.17
C SER A 226 -13.57 -14.49 -9.96
N LEU A 227 -12.43 -14.37 -9.27
CA LEU A 227 -12.29 -13.54 -8.08
C LEU A 227 -12.79 -12.10 -8.29
N PHE A 228 -12.41 -11.46 -9.40
CA PHE A 228 -12.79 -10.07 -9.66
C PHE A 228 -14.26 -9.94 -10.04
N ASP A 229 -14.83 -10.94 -10.75
CA ASP A 229 -16.27 -10.99 -11.03
C ASP A 229 -17.06 -11.10 -9.72
N TYR A 230 -16.56 -11.91 -8.77
CA TYR A 230 -17.16 -12.05 -7.45
C TYR A 230 -17.03 -10.78 -6.61
N ILE A 231 -15.87 -10.09 -6.67
CA ILE A 231 -15.70 -8.77 -6.05
C ILE A 231 -16.73 -7.77 -6.59
N ASP A 232 -16.93 -7.68 -7.91
CA ASP A 232 -17.92 -6.75 -8.49
C ASP A 232 -19.37 -7.11 -8.14
N GLN A 233 -19.65 -8.39 -7.86
CA GLN A 233 -20.98 -8.86 -7.47
C GLN A 233 -21.29 -8.61 -5.99
N GLN A 234 -20.30 -8.73 -5.11
CA GLN A 234 -20.50 -8.72 -3.65
C GLN A 234 -20.03 -7.43 -2.99
N LEU A 235 -19.11 -6.72 -3.62
CA LEU A 235 -18.49 -5.52 -3.08
C LEU A 235 -18.71 -4.32 -4.02
N HIS A 236 -18.76 -3.14 -3.44
CA HIS A 236 -18.74 -1.88 -4.18
C HIS A 236 -17.57 -1.01 -3.76
N VAL A 237 -17.19 -0.09 -4.65
CA VAL A 237 -16.22 0.95 -4.35
C VAL A 237 -16.92 2.07 -3.56
N ASN A 238 -16.33 2.49 -2.44
CA ASN A 238 -16.93 3.48 -1.57
C ASN A 238 -16.62 4.93 -1.95
N ILE A 239 -17.47 5.85 -1.47
CA ILE A 239 -17.33 7.31 -1.73
C ILE A 239 -15.99 7.85 -1.21
N ASN A 240 -15.50 7.36 -0.07
CA ASN A 240 -14.23 7.84 0.49
C ASN A 240 -13.07 7.59 -0.49
N PHE A 241 -13.04 6.43 -1.14
CA PHE A 241 -12.07 6.16 -2.19
C PHE A 241 -12.20 7.13 -3.36
N ALA A 242 -13.43 7.39 -3.83
CA ALA A 242 -13.66 8.34 -4.93
C ALA A 242 -13.16 9.74 -4.58
N LEU A 243 -13.45 10.25 -3.37
CA LEU A 243 -13.01 11.58 -2.94
C LEU A 243 -11.49 11.70 -2.82
N ASP A 244 -10.84 10.74 -2.18
CA ASP A 244 -9.38 10.73 -2.01
C ASP A 244 -8.67 10.60 -3.37
N THR A 245 -9.21 9.76 -4.26
CA THR A 245 -8.65 9.50 -5.59
C THR A 245 -8.87 10.70 -6.51
N ALA A 246 -10.04 11.33 -6.50
CA ALA A 246 -10.34 12.50 -7.32
C ALA A 246 -9.35 13.65 -7.06
N MET A 247 -9.02 13.90 -5.79
CA MET A 247 -8.06 14.94 -5.42
C MET A 247 -6.66 14.66 -6.01
N LYS A 248 -6.20 13.40 -5.94
CA LYS A 248 -4.91 12.98 -6.50
C LYS A 248 -4.89 13.04 -8.01
N ILE A 249 -5.91 12.48 -8.67
CA ILE A 249 -6.03 12.42 -10.13
C ILE A 249 -6.10 13.83 -10.71
N THR A 250 -6.89 14.72 -10.10
CA THR A 250 -7.00 16.12 -10.52
C THR A 250 -5.65 16.82 -10.47
N THR A 251 -4.88 16.58 -9.40
CA THR A 251 -3.56 17.19 -9.22
C THR A 251 -2.54 16.68 -10.25
N LEU A 252 -2.63 15.41 -10.63
CA LEU A 252 -1.67 14.77 -11.55
C LEU A 252 -2.03 14.95 -13.03
N PHE A 253 -3.31 14.91 -13.38
CA PHE A 253 -3.76 14.78 -14.76
C PHE A 253 -4.86 15.77 -15.19
N GLY A 254 -5.34 16.63 -14.29
CA GLY A 254 -6.44 17.56 -14.57
C GLY A 254 -7.81 17.04 -14.16
N HIS A 255 -8.77 17.96 -14.07
CA HIS A 255 -10.11 17.72 -13.54
C HIS A 255 -10.93 16.75 -14.40
N GLU A 256 -10.79 16.82 -15.70
CA GLU A 256 -11.49 15.99 -16.68
C GLU A 256 -11.20 14.50 -16.50
N LYS A 257 -10.01 14.16 -16.00
CA LYS A 257 -9.64 12.75 -15.79
C LYS A 257 -10.34 12.13 -14.59
N ALA A 258 -10.90 12.92 -13.68
CA ALA A 258 -11.67 12.44 -12.53
C ALA A 258 -13.16 12.22 -12.84
N GLU A 259 -13.63 12.52 -14.06
CA GLU A 259 -15.02 12.35 -14.49
C GLU A 259 -15.58 10.93 -14.21
N PRO A 260 -14.84 9.83 -14.42
CA PRO A 260 -15.37 8.48 -14.17
C PRO A 260 -15.79 8.22 -12.71
N LEU A 261 -15.37 9.06 -11.76
CA LEU A 261 -15.76 8.95 -10.36
C LEU A 261 -17.16 9.52 -10.07
N GLN A 262 -17.82 10.12 -11.07
CA GLN A 262 -19.22 10.54 -11.02
C GLN A 262 -19.57 11.39 -9.78
N LEU A 263 -18.64 12.28 -9.40
CA LEU A 263 -18.82 13.14 -8.22
C LEU A 263 -20.08 14.01 -8.30
N PRO A 264 -20.44 14.61 -9.46
CA PRO A 264 -21.69 15.37 -9.59
C PRO A 264 -22.94 14.51 -9.34
N GLU A 265 -22.96 13.28 -9.84
CA GLU A 265 -24.06 12.34 -9.65
C GLU A 265 -24.21 11.97 -8.17
N LEU A 266 -23.08 11.72 -7.48
CA LEU A 266 -23.08 11.49 -6.03
C LEU A 266 -23.58 12.73 -5.26
N MET A 267 -23.24 13.95 -5.71
CA MET A 267 -23.76 15.17 -5.07
C MET A 267 -25.29 15.27 -5.17
N MET A 268 -25.86 14.84 -6.30
CA MET A 268 -27.32 14.78 -6.49
C MET A 268 -27.94 13.68 -5.63
N GLU A 269 -27.36 12.47 -5.61
CA GLU A 269 -27.85 11.32 -4.86
C GLU A 269 -27.90 11.60 -3.34
N TYR A 270 -26.82 12.16 -2.79
CA TYR A 270 -26.72 12.50 -1.36
C TYR A 270 -27.28 13.89 -1.03
N GLN A 271 -27.93 14.56 -2.00
CA GLN A 271 -28.53 15.89 -1.87
C GLN A 271 -27.60 16.90 -1.18
N THR A 272 -26.33 16.91 -1.57
CA THR A 272 -25.28 17.72 -0.95
C THR A 272 -24.47 18.48 -1.97
N LEU A 273 -24.17 19.74 -1.67
CA LEU A 273 -23.21 20.53 -2.44
C LEU A 273 -21.75 20.25 -2.02
N ASN A 274 -21.52 19.39 -1.03
CA ASN A 274 -20.18 19.08 -0.53
C ASN A 274 -20.08 17.64 0.00
N LEU A 275 -19.60 16.73 -0.85
CA LEU A 275 -19.36 15.32 -0.49
C LEU A 275 -18.33 15.15 0.64
N LEU A 276 -17.37 16.08 0.81
CA LEU A 276 -16.38 15.97 1.89
C LEU A 276 -17.02 16.12 3.28
N ARG A 277 -18.15 16.84 3.37
CA ARG A 277 -18.91 17.06 4.60
C ARG A 277 -19.81 15.90 4.99
N LEU A 278 -19.95 14.88 4.13
CA LEU A 278 -20.69 13.69 4.50
C LEU A 278 -20.09 13.05 5.77
N PRO A 279 -20.92 12.42 6.63
CA PRO A 279 -20.45 11.66 7.76
C PRO A 279 -19.39 10.64 7.34
N LYS A 280 -18.43 10.36 8.22
CA LYS A 280 -17.32 9.47 7.93
C LYS A 280 -17.82 8.07 7.60
N GLU A 281 -18.83 7.63 8.33
CA GLU A 281 -19.49 6.33 8.21
C GLU A 281 -20.08 6.18 6.81
N VAL A 282 -20.87 7.18 6.37
CA VAL A 282 -21.44 7.23 5.03
C VAL A 282 -20.35 7.16 3.97
N LYS A 283 -19.30 8.00 4.05
CA LYS A 283 -18.22 7.97 3.06
C LYS A 283 -17.53 6.60 2.99
N GLN A 284 -17.43 5.92 4.14
CA GLN A 284 -16.74 4.64 4.23
C GLN A 284 -17.58 3.46 3.77
N THR A 285 -18.90 3.51 3.87
CA THR A 285 -19.79 2.39 3.57
C THR A 285 -20.60 2.56 2.29
N ALA A 286 -20.91 3.79 1.89
CA ALA A 286 -21.78 4.05 0.76
C ALA A 286 -21.10 3.80 -0.60
N PRO A 287 -21.82 3.30 -1.61
CA PRO A 287 -21.31 3.10 -2.96
C PRO A 287 -21.04 4.43 -3.66
N CYS A 288 -20.02 4.44 -4.52
CA CYS A 288 -19.71 5.57 -5.40
C CYS A 288 -20.23 5.38 -6.85
N GLY A 289 -21.00 4.32 -7.11
CA GLY A 289 -21.65 4.10 -8.41
C GLY A 289 -20.78 3.41 -9.49
N ILE A 290 -19.48 3.20 -9.24
CA ILE A 290 -18.58 2.51 -10.17
C ILE A 290 -18.10 1.16 -9.62
N GLN A 291 -18.07 0.15 -10.49
CA GLN A 291 -17.58 -1.20 -10.19
C GLN A 291 -16.05 -1.22 -10.00
N PHE A 292 -15.55 -2.21 -9.26
CA PHE A 292 -14.14 -2.33 -8.96
C PHE A 292 -13.30 -2.57 -10.22
N THR A 293 -13.73 -3.48 -11.10
CA THR A 293 -13.01 -3.74 -12.37
C THR A 293 -12.95 -2.51 -13.28
N HIS A 294 -14.04 -1.74 -13.36
CA HIS A 294 -14.06 -0.48 -14.11
C HIS A 294 -13.07 0.56 -13.54
N VAL A 295 -13.01 0.72 -12.22
CA VAL A 295 -12.02 1.59 -11.57
C VAL A 295 -10.60 1.10 -11.88
N MET A 296 -10.35 -0.21 -11.78
CA MET A 296 -9.04 -0.79 -12.07
C MET A 296 -8.61 -0.55 -13.52
N ALA A 297 -9.50 -0.81 -14.48
CA ALA A 297 -9.23 -0.59 -15.89
C ALA A 297 -8.93 0.89 -16.19
N TRP A 298 -9.77 1.79 -15.66
CA TRP A 298 -9.56 3.23 -15.79
C TRP A 298 -8.22 3.68 -15.22
N LEU A 299 -7.86 3.24 -14.01
CA LEU A 299 -6.58 3.59 -13.40
C LEU A 299 -5.39 3.01 -14.19
N MET A 300 -5.48 1.77 -14.68
CA MET A 300 -4.43 1.18 -15.53
C MET A 300 -4.25 1.95 -16.85
N GLY A 301 -5.33 2.38 -17.47
CA GLY A 301 -5.29 3.21 -18.68
C GLY A 301 -4.70 4.60 -18.40
N LEU A 302 -5.08 5.24 -17.30
CA LEU A 302 -4.61 6.58 -16.95
C LEU A 302 -3.12 6.61 -16.59
N PHE A 303 -2.66 5.59 -15.86
CA PHE A 303 -1.26 5.44 -15.47
C PHE A 303 -0.46 4.59 -16.47
N LYS A 304 -0.94 4.47 -17.72
CA LYS A 304 -0.25 3.72 -18.78
C LYS A 304 1.22 4.08 -18.83
N ASP A 305 1.56 5.37 -18.81
CA ASP A 305 2.92 5.91 -18.94
C ASP A 305 3.24 6.96 -17.87
N PRO A 306 3.65 6.54 -16.64
CA PRO A 306 4.09 7.47 -15.63
C PRO A 306 5.39 8.14 -16.09
N SER A 307 5.35 9.47 -16.15
CA SER A 307 6.48 10.31 -16.57
C SER A 307 7.62 10.37 -15.56
N CYS A 308 7.37 10.01 -14.30
CA CYS A 308 8.36 10.02 -13.23
C CYS A 308 7.98 9.05 -12.09
N LEU A 309 8.95 8.77 -11.22
CA LEU A 309 8.76 7.90 -10.06
C LEU A 309 7.66 8.40 -9.12
N HIS A 310 7.49 9.72 -8.98
CA HIS A 310 6.44 10.31 -8.15
C HIS A 310 5.03 9.88 -8.59
N THR A 311 4.75 9.94 -9.89
CA THR A 311 3.46 9.50 -10.46
C THR A 311 3.24 8.00 -10.21
N MET A 312 4.29 7.17 -10.30
CA MET A 312 4.21 5.74 -9.97
C MET A 312 3.89 5.49 -8.49
N LEU A 313 4.47 6.28 -7.59
CA LEU A 313 4.20 6.19 -6.16
C LEU A 313 2.74 6.53 -5.82
N GLU A 314 2.19 7.57 -6.46
CA GLU A 314 0.77 7.91 -6.32
C GLU A 314 -0.13 6.82 -6.90
N TYR A 315 0.21 6.27 -8.05
CA TYR A 315 -0.52 5.15 -8.65
C TYR A 315 -0.62 3.96 -7.69
N ARG A 316 0.53 3.55 -7.14
CA ARG A 316 0.61 2.46 -6.15
C ARG A 316 -0.21 2.77 -4.91
N SER A 317 -0.20 4.03 -4.46
CA SER A 317 -0.98 4.49 -3.31
C SER A 317 -2.49 4.35 -3.56
N ILE A 318 -2.97 4.75 -4.75
CA ILE A 318 -4.38 4.65 -5.16
C ILE A 318 -4.81 3.19 -5.26
N LEU A 319 -4.05 2.34 -5.97
CA LEU A 319 -4.37 0.92 -6.12
C LEU A 319 -4.40 0.18 -4.77
N LYS A 320 -3.46 0.50 -3.88
CA LYS A 320 -3.44 -0.05 -2.52
C LYS A 320 -4.64 0.43 -1.72
N GLN A 321 -5.04 1.69 -1.86
CA GLN A 321 -6.21 2.23 -1.17
C GLN A 321 -7.49 1.53 -1.62
N LEU A 322 -7.68 1.38 -2.94
CA LEU A 322 -8.81 0.66 -3.54
C LEU A 322 -8.93 -0.74 -2.95
N THR A 323 -7.86 -1.52 -3.04
CA THR A 323 -7.86 -2.94 -2.66
C THR A 323 -7.86 -3.22 -1.15
N THR A 324 -7.64 -2.21 -0.29
CA THR A 324 -7.61 -2.40 1.17
C THR A 324 -8.74 -1.71 1.92
N LYS A 325 -9.11 -0.49 1.51
CA LYS A 325 -10.08 0.35 2.21
C LYS A 325 -11.20 0.86 1.29
N GLY A 326 -11.01 0.80 -0.02
CA GLY A 326 -11.95 1.33 -1.00
C GLY A 326 -13.12 0.41 -1.29
N LEU A 327 -12.97 -0.90 -1.09
CA LEU A 327 -14.07 -1.86 -1.25
C LEU A 327 -14.90 -1.97 0.01
N GLN A 328 -16.21 -2.20 -0.09
CA GLN A 328 -17.10 -2.57 1.02
C GLN A 328 -18.12 -3.59 0.55
N THR A 329 -18.65 -4.38 1.48
CA THR A 329 -19.74 -5.32 1.21
C THR A 329 -21.01 -4.56 0.82
N GLY A 330 -21.64 -4.98 -0.28
CA GLY A 330 -22.90 -4.42 -0.76
C GLY A 330 -24.04 -4.55 0.25
N ASP A 331 -24.02 -5.64 1.01
CA ASP A 331 -25.16 -6.08 1.82
C ASP A 331 -25.23 -5.47 3.23
N VAL A 332 -24.33 -4.55 3.60
CA VAL A 332 -24.39 -3.91 4.95
C VAL A 332 -25.66 -3.07 5.12
N MET A 333 -26.34 -2.76 4.01
CA MET A 333 -27.60 -2.02 4.00
C MET A 333 -28.79 -2.84 3.47
N ASP A 334 -28.63 -4.15 3.21
CA ASP A 334 -29.74 -4.97 2.75
C ASP A 334 -30.66 -5.28 3.93
N ASP A 335 -31.97 -5.05 3.77
CA ASP A 335 -32.96 -5.17 4.84
C ASP A 335 -32.92 -6.57 5.50
N SER A 336 -32.53 -7.59 4.72
CA SER A 336 -32.35 -8.98 5.15
C SER A 336 -31.21 -9.20 6.15
N MET A 337 -30.20 -8.31 6.18
CA MET A 337 -29.05 -8.35 7.08
C MET A 337 -29.20 -7.39 8.27
N ILE A 338 -30.08 -6.39 8.14
CA ILE A 338 -30.40 -5.42 9.20
C ILE A 338 -31.53 -5.93 10.10
N TYR A 339 -32.52 -6.61 9.52
CA TYR A 339 -33.70 -7.09 10.21
C TYR A 339 -33.71 -8.62 10.32
N ASN A 340 -34.13 -9.14 11.49
CA ASN A 340 -34.34 -10.58 11.66
C ASN A 340 -35.48 -11.06 10.74
N GLU A 341 -35.46 -12.33 10.34
CA GLU A 341 -36.55 -12.94 9.54
C GLU A 341 -37.94 -12.57 10.09
N GLY A 342 -38.77 -11.96 9.24
CA GLY A 342 -40.11 -11.49 9.58
C GLY A 342 -40.22 -10.02 10.00
N TYR A 343 -39.10 -9.28 10.00
CA TYR A 343 -39.06 -7.83 10.19
C TYR A 343 -38.45 -7.14 8.96
N ASP A 344 -38.90 -5.93 8.68
CA ASP A 344 -38.49 -5.04 7.60
C ASP A 344 -38.58 -3.57 8.08
N SER A 345 -38.16 -2.63 7.24
CA SER A 345 -38.18 -1.20 7.56
C SER A 345 -39.57 -0.63 7.88
N GLU A 346 -40.65 -1.32 7.49
CA GLU A 346 -42.05 -0.92 7.76
C GLU A 346 -42.65 -1.60 9.00
N SER A 347 -42.08 -2.72 9.44
CA SER A 347 -42.59 -3.55 10.53
C SER A 347 -41.80 -3.42 11.84
N VAL A 348 -40.75 -2.59 11.88
CA VAL A 348 -40.12 -2.17 13.14
C VAL A 348 -41.10 -1.28 13.92
N PRO A 349 -41.64 -1.73 15.06
CA PRO A 349 -42.52 -0.90 15.87
C PRO A 349 -41.74 0.32 16.41
N LEU A 350 -42.18 1.52 16.01
CA LEU A 350 -41.67 2.77 16.56
C LEU A 350 -42.15 2.92 18.01
N TYR A 351 -41.31 2.50 18.94
CA TYR A 351 -41.57 2.67 20.36
C TYR A 351 -41.33 4.13 20.79
N ASN A 352 -42.27 4.69 21.52
CA ASN A 352 -42.03 5.96 22.21
C ASN A 352 -41.07 5.74 23.40
N PHE A 353 -40.48 6.83 23.89
CA PHE A 353 -39.47 6.77 24.95
C PHE A 353 -39.91 5.99 26.19
N ASN A 354 -41.18 6.12 26.59
CA ASN A 354 -41.74 5.42 27.75
C ASN A 354 -41.84 3.90 27.52
N GLN A 355 -42.11 3.46 26.29
CA GLN A 355 -42.12 2.05 25.92
C GLN A 355 -40.71 1.46 25.91
N ILE A 356 -39.71 2.22 25.44
CA ILE A 356 -38.30 1.80 25.46
C ILE A 356 -37.79 1.63 26.90
N GLU A 357 -38.09 2.59 27.79
CA GLU A 357 -37.79 2.51 29.22
C GLU A 357 -38.43 1.28 29.89
N TYR A 358 -39.70 1.02 29.60
CA TYR A 358 -40.41 -0.15 30.11
C TYR A 358 -39.75 -1.47 29.70
N TYR A 359 -39.39 -1.64 28.42
CA TYR A 359 -38.70 -2.86 27.97
C TYR A 359 -37.29 -3.01 28.54
N ARG A 360 -36.55 -1.90 28.74
CA ARG A 360 -35.26 -1.94 29.45
C ARG A 360 -35.40 -2.47 30.87
N THR A 361 -36.38 -1.98 31.61
CA THR A 361 -36.62 -2.43 32.99
C THR A 361 -37.03 -3.90 33.08
N LEU A 362 -37.77 -4.42 32.09
CA LEU A 362 -38.13 -5.84 32.00
C LEU A 362 -36.93 -6.76 31.75
N VAL A 363 -36.00 -6.33 30.89
CA VAL A 363 -34.77 -7.09 30.58
C VAL A 363 -33.85 -7.14 31.80
N ASP A 364 -33.72 -6.03 32.54
CA ASP A 364 -32.95 -5.98 33.79
C ASP A 364 -33.54 -6.90 34.87
N GLU A 365 -34.87 -6.94 35.03
CA GLU A 365 -35.52 -7.85 35.98
C GLU A 365 -35.33 -9.34 35.62
N GLN A 366 -35.32 -9.70 34.33
CA GLN A 366 -35.03 -11.07 33.89
C GLN A 366 -33.57 -11.45 34.08
N LEU A 367 -32.63 -10.52 33.82
CA LEU A 367 -31.21 -10.73 34.09
C LEU A 367 -30.94 -10.92 35.59
N ILE A 368 -31.61 -10.14 36.45
CA ILE A 368 -31.52 -10.30 37.91
C ILE A 368 -32.07 -11.66 38.36
N LYS A 369 -33.16 -12.16 37.78
CA LYS A 369 -33.72 -13.49 38.08
C LYS A 369 -32.87 -14.67 37.57
N ASN A 370 -32.02 -14.45 36.59
CA ASN A 370 -31.15 -15.50 36.04
C ASN A 370 -29.75 -15.53 36.70
N VAL A 371 -29.40 -14.49 37.47
CA VAL A 371 -28.13 -14.37 38.21
C VAL A 371 -28.30 -14.61 39.71
N ALA A 372 -29.53 -14.47 40.24
CA ALA A 372 -29.91 -14.89 41.59
C ALA A 372 -30.36 -16.37 41.61
#